data_AF-A0AA47MLR8-F1
#
_entry.id   AF-A0AA47MLR8-F1
#
_cell.length_a   1.000
_cell.length_b   1.000
_cell.length_c   1.000
_cell.angle_alpha   90.00
_cell.angle_beta   90.00
_cell.angle_gamma   90.00
#
_symmetry.space_group_name_H-M   'P 1'
#
loop_
_entity.id
_entity.type
_entity.pdbx_description
1 polymer ?
#
loop_
_entity_poly.entity_id
_entity_poly.type
_entity_poly.pdbx_seq_one_letter_code
_entity_poly.pdbx_strand_id
1 'polypeptide(L)'
;MKYRKHRAELAPLYINRECVERVHTFKFLGTHISEDLSWSANTTAVVKKAQMRLHFLRVLRKNNLEGQLLVAFYCSTIESILAYCISVWYAGCSVADRRALQIIINTAQKITGSSPSCYLSLEPKTSSRTLHILDTTCLTCCPLAGATGPSVHGPIDSRTSSFPGP
;
A
#
# COMPACT_ATOMS: atom_id res chain seq x y z
N MET A 1 22.74 -18.43 10.82
CA MET A 1 23.77 -17.95 9.87
C MET A 1 24.57 -16.83 10.53
N LYS A 2 25.90 -16.94 10.65
CA LYS A 2 26.79 -15.87 11.14
C LYS A 2 27.31 -15.09 9.94
N TYR A 3 26.77 -13.90 9.69
CA TYR A 3 27.35 -12.98 8.72
C TYR A 3 28.68 -12.46 9.28
N ARG A 4 29.74 -12.51 8.46
CA ARG A 4 31.11 -12.14 8.87
C ARG A 4 31.13 -10.64 9.23
N LYS A 5 31.27 -10.32 10.52
CA LYS A 5 31.33 -8.94 11.06
C LYS A 5 32.67 -8.21 10.81
N HIS A 6 33.55 -8.79 9.98
CA HIS A 6 34.86 -8.20 9.71
C HIS A 6 34.79 -7.48 8.36
N ARG A 7 34.65 -6.14 8.40
CA ARG A 7 34.68 -5.27 7.24
C ARG A 7 36.14 -5.09 6.83
N ALA A 8 36.71 -6.11 6.20
CA ALA A 8 37.96 -5.96 5.49
C ALA A 8 37.75 -4.94 4.38
N GLU A 9 38.66 -3.97 4.24
CA GLU A 9 38.66 -3.07 3.11
C GLU A 9 38.76 -3.92 1.84
N LEU A 10 37.71 -3.87 1.01
CA LEU A 10 37.66 -4.68 -0.20
C LEU A 10 38.62 -4.08 -1.22
N ALA A 11 39.43 -4.93 -1.84
CA ALA A 11 40.35 -4.50 -2.88
C ALA A 11 39.60 -3.76 -4.02
N PRO A 12 40.18 -2.69 -4.60
CA PRO A 12 39.58 -1.97 -5.71
C PRO A 12 39.27 -2.88 -6.89
N LEU A 13 38.10 -2.70 -7.51
CA LEU A 13 37.67 -3.46 -8.68
C LEU A 13 38.03 -2.70 -9.95
N TYR A 14 38.59 -3.40 -10.94
CA TYR A 14 38.92 -2.84 -12.25
C TYR A 14 38.08 -3.52 -13.34
N ILE A 15 37.39 -2.72 -14.15
CA ILE A 15 36.69 -3.18 -15.36
C ILE A 15 37.34 -2.48 -16.54
N ASN A 16 37.79 -3.23 -17.56
CA ASN A 16 38.48 -2.68 -18.73
C ASN A 16 39.69 -1.78 -18.39
N ARG A 17 40.42 -2.09 -17.31
CA ARG A 17 41.54 -1.29 -16.75
C ARG A 17 41.15 0.03 -16.10
N GLU A 18 39.85 0.29 -15.91
CA GLU A 18 39.33 1.45 -15.18
C GLU A 18 38.90 1.05 -13.77
N CYS A 19 39.28 1.84 -12.77
CA CYS A 19 38.89 1.61 -11.37
C CYS A 19 37.41 1.96 -11.19
N VAL A 20 36.61 1.01 -10.70
CA VAL A 20 35.20 1.21 -10.43
C VAL A 20 35.02 1.99 -9.13
N GLU A 21 34.30 3.11 -9.19
CA GLU A 21 33.98 3.91 -8.01
C GLU A 21 33.22 3.09 -6.98
N ARG A 22 33.68 3.15 -5.72
CA ARG A 22 33.01 2.53 -4.59
C ARG A 22 32.00 3.50 -3.99
N VAL A 23 30.72 3.15 -4.07
CA VAL A 23 29.63 3.94 -3.49
C VAL A 23 29.04 3.22 -2.28
N HIS A 24 28.81 3.97 -1.18
CA HIS A 24 28.25 3.42 0.07
C HIS A 24 26.75 3.13 0.01
N THR A 25 26.01 3.77 -0.90
CA THR A 25 24.59 3.52 -1.12
C THR A 25 24.29 3.71 -2.60
N PHE A 26 23.72 2.69 -3.24
CA PHE A 26 23.35 2.77 -4.65
C PHE A 26 21.87 2.46 -4.83
N LYS A 27 21.28 3.02 -5.88
CA LYS A 27 19.88 2.81 -6.22
C LYS A 27 19.77 1.80 -7.35
N PHE A 28 19.10 0.68 -7.09
CA PHE A 28 18.85 -0.37 -8.07
C PHE A 28 17.36 -0.63 -8.20
N LEU A 29 16.83 -0.50 -9.43
CA LEU A 29 15.41 -0.67 -9.75
C LEU A 29 14.46 0.17 -8.88
N GLY A 30 14.94 1.24 -8.23
CA GLY A 30 14.14 2.08 -7.34
C GLY A 30 14.35 1.82 -5.84
N THR A 31 15.05 0.75 -5.47
CA THR A 31 15.42 0.39 -4.10
C THR A 31 16.83 0.86 -3.77
N HIS A 32 17.03 1.47 -2.60
CA HIS A 32 18.37 1.86 -2.15
C HIS A 32 19.02 0.70 -1.41
N ILE A 33 20.21 0.32 -1.85
CA ILE A 33 21.01 -0.75 -1.26
C ILE A 33 22.25 -0.10 -0.65
N SER A 34 22.35 -0.16 0.67
CA SER A 34 23.46 0.39 1.44
C SER A 34 24.52 -0.68 1.69
N GLU A 35 25.78 -0.27 1.80
CA GLU A 35 26.92 -1.16 2.05
C GLU A 35 26.84 -1.89 3.40
N ASP A 36 26.29 -1.22 4.42
CA ASP A 36 26.03 -1.79 5.75
C ASP A 36 24.76 -2.65 5.80
N LEU A 37 24.11 -2.85 4.64
CA LEU A 37 22.80 -3.50 4.49
C LEU A 37 21.71 -2.87 5.36
N SER A 38 21.90 -1.61 5.78
CA SER A 38 20.84 -0.84 6.41
C SER A 38 19.79 -0.46 5.39
N TRP A 39 18.53 -0.61 5.77
CA TRP A 39 17.39 -0.24 4.92
C TRP A 39 16.87 1.16 5.23
N SER A 40 17.60 1.96 6.01
CA SER A 40 17.19 3.31 6.43
C SER A 40 17.09 4.27 5.24
N ALA A 41 18.07 4.23 4.32
CA ALA A 41 18.05 5.05 3.11
C ALA A 41 16.84 4.69 2.21
N ASN A 42 16.60 3.39 2.03
CA ASN A 42 15.44 2.90 1.28
C ASN A 42 14.12 3.29 1.95
N THR A 43 13.99 3.02 3.25
CA THR A 43 12.77 3.32 4.02
C THR A 43 12.47 4.80 4.00
N THR A 44 13.48 5.66 4.17
CA THR A 44 13.31 7.11 4.10
C THR A 44 12.79 7.53 2.72
N ALA A 45 13.33 6.97 1.64
CA ALA A 45 12.86 7.26 0.29
C ALA A 45 11.42 6.78 0.06
N VAL A 46 11.06 5.58 0.54
CA VAL A 46 9.72 5.00 0.48
C VAL A 46 8.72 5.86 1.27
N VAL A 47 9.07 6.23 2.52
CA VAL A 47 8.25 7.07 3.39
C VAL A 47 8.00 8.43 2.75
N LYS A 48 9.03 9.09 2.20
CA LYS A 48 8.86 10.38 1.51
C LYS A 48 7.89 10.28 0.34
N LYS A 49 8.02 9.25 -0.50
CA LYS A 49 7.08 9.01 -1.60
C LYS A 49 5.66 8.77 -1.09
N ALA A 50 5.50 7.94 -0.05
CA ALA A 50 4.19 7.66 0.54
C ALA A 50 3.56 8.91 1.18
N GLN A 51 4.35 9.79 1.82
CA GLN A 51 3.89 11.06 2.36
C GLN A 51 3.36 11.99 1.26
N MET A 52 4.02 12.06 0.10
CA MET A 52 3.51 12.82 -1.04
C MET A 52 2.14 12.29 -1.49
N ARG A 53 1.97 10.96 -1.57
CA ARG A 53 0.68 10.35 -1.95
C ARG A 53 -0.38 10.57 -0.88
N LEU A 54 -0.02 10.52 0.41
CA LEU A 54 -0.91 10.87 1.51
C LEU A 54 -1.40 12.31 1.44
N HIS A 55 -0.55 13.25 1.01
CA HIS A 55 -0.99 14.63 0.80
C HIS A 55 -2.12 14.69 -0.22
N PHE A 56 -1.98 14.02 -1.37
CA PHE A 56 -3.05 13.90 -2.36
C PHE A 56 -4.30 13.24 -1.77
N LEU A 57 -4.15 12.14 -1.03
CA LEU A 57 -5.29 11.47 -0.38
C LEU A 57 -6.06 12.42 0.56
N ARG A 58 -5.37 13.28 1.32
CA ARG A 58 -6.01 14.31 2.15
C ARG A 58 -6.77 15.34 1.31
N VAL A 59 -6.21 15.78 0.19
CA VAL A 59 -6.87 16.71 -0.73
C VAL A 59 -8.13 16.06 -1.32
N LEU A 60 -8.05 14.80 -1.75
CA LEU A 60 -9.19 14.04 -2.27
C LEU A 60 -10.31 13.94 -1.23
N ARG A 61 -9.97 13.63 0.03
CA ARG A 61 -10.95 13.59 1.13
C ARG A 61 -11.64 14.94 1.36
N LYS A 62 -10.89 16.04 1.29
CA LYS A 62 -11.43 17.41 1.43
C LYS A 62 -12.43 17.78 0.33
N ASN A 63 -12.29 17.17 -0.86
CA ASN A 63 -13.21 17.36 -1.98
C ASN A 63 -14.43 16.40 -1.93
N ASN A 64 -14.70 15.79 -0.76
CA ASN A 64 -15.85 14.91 -0.53
C ASN A 64 -15.93 13.69 -1.48
N LEU A 65 -14.79 13.16 -1.90
CA LEU A 65 -14.77 11.90 -2.64
C LEU A 65 -15.29 10.74 -1.79
N GLU A 66 -15.97 9.80 -2.46
CA GLU A 66 -16.55 8.63 -1.84
C GLU A 66 -15.47 7.79 -1.13
N GLY A 67 -15.82 7.24 0.05
CA GLY A 67 -14.92 6.43 0.86
C GLY A 67 -14.30 5.25 0.07
N GLN A 68 -15.11 4.58 -0.75
CA GLN A 68 -14.64 3.46 -1.58
C GLN A 68 -13.56 3.88 -2.58
N LEU A 69 -13.70 5.05 -3.19
CA LEU A 69 -12.70 5.56 -4.12
C LEU A 69 -11.40 5.97 -3.40
N LEU A 70 -11.51 6.55 -2.20
CA LEU A 70 -10.34 6.87 -1.38
C LEU A 70 -9.55 5.62 -0.97
N VAL A 71 -10.28 4.54 -0.66
CA VAL A 71 -9.73 3.22 -0.37
C VAL A 71 -9.01 2.66 -1.60
N ALA A 72 -9.66 2.66 -2.77
CA ALA A 72 -9.05 2.20 -4.02
C ALA A 72 -7.81 3.03 -4.41
N PHE A 73 -7.85 4.35 -4.20
CA PHE A 73 -6.72 5.24 -4.42
C PHE A 73 -5.54 4.91 -3.49
N TYR A 74 -5.82 4.64 -2.22
CA TYR A 74 -4.79 4.23 -1.27
C TYR A 74 -4.13 2.90 -1.70
N CYS A 75 -4.92 1.87 -2.02
CA CYS A 75 -4.43 0.56 -2.44
C CYS A 75 -3.59 0.65 -3.73
N SER A 76 -4.05 1.43 -4.70
CA SER A 76 -3.31 1.55 -5.97
C SER A 76 -2.03 2.37 -5.86
N THR A 77 -1.96 3.37 -4.96
CA THR A 77 -0.86 4.34 -4.97
C THR A 77 0.09 4.27 -3.77
N ILE A 78 -0.43 4.11 -2.56
CA ILE A 78 0.39 4.09 -1.33
C ILE A 78 0.81 2.65 -1.04
N GLU A 79 -0.15 1.73 -1.07
CA GLU A 79 0.09 0.31 -0.80
C GLU A 79 1.10 -0.29 -1.78
N SER A 80 0.96 0.01 -3.08
CA SER A 80 1.90 -0.43 -4.12
C SER A 80 3.35 0.02 -3.86
N ILE A 81 3.55 1.25 -3.35
CA ILE A 81 4.87 1.78 -2.98
C ILE A 81 5.44 1.05 -1.77
N LEU A 82 4.60 0.77 -0.76
CA LEU A 82 5.01 0.07 0.46
C LEU A 82 5.28 -1.41 0.22
N ALA A 83 4.53 -2.05 -0.68
CA ALA A 83 4.67 -3.47 -1.03
C ALA A 83 5.85 -3.74 -1.97
N TYR A 84 6.34 -2.73 -2.69
CA TYR A 84 7.42 -2.88 -3.66
C TYR A 84 8.69 -3.45 -3.01
N CYS A 85 9.09 -4.65 -3.45
CA CYS A 85 10.24 -5.40 -2.95
C CYS A 85 10.25 -5.60 -1.42
N ILE A 86 9.08 -5.62 -0.77
CA ILE A 86 8.98 -5.62 0.69
C ILE A 86 9.69 -6.81 1.37
N SER A 87 9.71 -7.97 0.71
CA SER A 87 10.42 -9.17 1.18
C SER A 87 11.93 -8.97 1.31
N VAL A 88 12.49 -8.04 0.54
CA VAL A 88 13.94 -7.77 0.50
C VAL A 88 14.37 -6.89 1.66
N TRP A 89 13.60 -5.86 1.98
CA TRP A 89 14.04 -4.79 2.87
C TRP A 89 13.32 -4.76 4.22
N TYR A 90 12.07 -5.23 4.30
CA TYR A 90 11.27 -5.09 5.53
C TYR A 90 11.82 -5.89 6.70
N ALA A 91 12.43 -7.06 6.46
CA ALA A 91 13.02 -7.87 7.51
C ALA A 91 14.22 -7.17 8.18
N GLY A 92 14.99 -6.38 7.42
CA GLY A 92 16.17 -5.67 7.93
C GLY A 92 15.91 -4.25 8.45
N CYS A 93 14.65 -3.77 8.46
CA CYS A 93 14.31 -2.45 8.98
C CYS A 93 14.51 -2.35 10.50
N SER A 94 15.01 -1.20 10.94
CA SER A 94 15.09 -0.84 12.36
C SER A 94 13.70 -0.60 12.96
N VAL A 95 13.61 -0.51 14.30
CA VAL A 95 12.36 -0.15 14.98
C VAL A 95 11.87 1.24 14.56
N ALA A 96 12.79 2.19 14.36
CA ALA A 96 12.45 3.54 13.91
C ALA A 96 11.85 3.53 12.49
N ASP A 97 12.45 2.76 11.58
CA ASP A 97 11.96 2.56 10.21
C ASP A 97 10.55 1.99 10.19
N ARG A 98 10.32 0.91 10.96
CA ARG A 98 9.00 0.29 11.10
C ARG A 98 7.97 1.27 11.65
N ARG A 99 8.35 2.08 12.64
CA ARG A 99 7.47 3.12 13.21
C ARG A 99 7.11 4.17 12.16
N ALA A 100 8.06 4.61 11.34
CA ALA A 100 7.81 5.57 10.27
C ALA A 100 6.80 5.03 9.24
N LEU A 101 6.93 3.77 8.85
CA LEU A 101 5.98 3.10 7.95
C LEU A 101 4.59 2.97 8.57
N GLN A 102 4.51 2.58 9.85
CA GLN A 102 3.25 2.48 10.57
C GLN A 102 2.52 3.82 10.70
N ILE A 103 3.25 4.93 10.84
CA ILE A 103 2.65 6.27 10.85
C ILE A 103 1.93 6.56 9.53
N ILE A 104 2.50 6.17 8.39
CA ILE A 104 1.86 6.34 7.07
C ILE A 104 0.55 5.55 7.00
N ILE A 105 0.58 4.28 7.42
CA ILE A 105 -0.57 3.39 7.41
C ILE A 105 -1.68 3.93 8.32
N ASN A 106 -1.35 4.27 9.57
CA ASN A 106 -2.30 4.81 10.53
C ASN A 106 -2.89 6.15 10.08
N THR A 107 -2.09 6.97 9.39
CA THR A 107 -2.57 8.24 8.84
C THR A 107 -3.56 8.01 7.70
N ALA A 108 -3.26 7.08 6.80
CA ALA A 108 -4.17 6.73 5.71
C ALA A 108 -5.50 6.16 6.23
N GLN A 109 -5.45 5.30 7.24
CA GLN A 109 -6.63 4.74 7.88
C GLN A 109 -7.52 5.82 8.47
N LYS A 110 -6.93 6.81 9.17
CA LYS A 110 -7.69 7.96 9.68
C LYS A 110 -8.37 8.78 8.59
N ILE A 111 -7.77 8.87 7.40
CA ILE A 111 -8.34 9.63 6.28
C ILE A 111 -9.46 8.85 5.57
N THR A 112 -9.26 7.55 5.38
CA THR A 112 -10.20 6.66 4.66
C THR A 112 -11.33 6.14 5.54
N GLY A 113 -11.16 6.12 6.87
CA GLY A 113 -12.13 5.58 7.82
C GLY A 113 -12.22 4.05 7.81
N SER A 114 -11.21 3.37 7.27
CA SER A 114 -11.22 1.93 6.99
C SER A 114 -10.24 1.14 7.87
N SER A 115 -10.53 -0.15 8.09
CA SER A 115 -9.73 -1.02 8.97
C SER A 115 -8.42 -1.48 8.31
N PRO A 116 -7.31 -1.57 9.08
CA PRO A 116 -6.00 -2.05 8.60
C PRO A 116 -6.01 -3.36 7.81
N SER A 117 -6.98 -4.23 8.10
CA SER A 117 -7.05 -5.58 7.53
C SER A 117 -7.16 -5.61 6.01
N CYS A 118 -7.58 -4.51 5.37
CA CYS A 118 -7.73 -4.46 3.92
C CYS A 118 -6.44 -4.06 3.16
N TYR A 119 -5.36 -3.67 3.86
CA TYR A 119 -4.34 -2.79 3.27
C TYR A 119 -2.88 -3.26 3.34
N LEU A 120 -2.55 -4.21 4.20
CA LEU A 120 -1.29 -4.98 4.23
C LEU A 120 -1.24 -5.61 5.64
N SER A 121 -1.29 -6.94 5.73
CA SER A 121 -0.69 -7.59 6.89
C SER A 121 0.81 -7.51 6.72
N LEU A 122 1.46 -6.51 7.33
CA LEU A 122 2.93 -6.43 7.46
C LEU A 122 3.51 -7.50 8.39
N GLU A 123 2.75 -8.54 8.72
CA GLU A 123 3.18 -9.62 9.59
C GLU A 123 4.15 -10.55 8.85
N PRO A 124 5.25 -10.98 9.50
CA PRO A 124 6.13 -12.01 8.97
C PRO A 124 5.40 -13.36 9.06
N LYS A 125 4.51 -13.65 8.10
CA LYS A 125 3.96 -15.00 7.93
C LYS A 125 5.00 -15.86 7.23
N THR A 126 5.90 -16.44 8.02
CA THR A 126 6.73 -17.60 7.63
C THR A 126 5.84 -18.82 7.43
N SER A 127 5.14 -18.91 6.29
CA SER A 127 4.49 -20.15 5.86
C SER A 127 4.19 -20.13 4.36
N SER A 128 5.08 -20.76 3.59
CA SER A 128 4.98 -21.38 2.25
C SER A 128 3.91 -20.97 1.22
N ARG A 129 3.36 -19.75 1.25
CA ARG A 129 2.44 -19.24 0.21
C ARG A 129 2.83 -17.83 -0.21
N THR A 130 4.07 -17.68 -0.65
CA THR A 130 4.52 -16.48 -1.37
C THR A 130 4.11 -16.61 -2.83
N LEU A 131 2.93 -16.06 -3.15
CA LEU A 131 2.49 -15.50 -4.45
C LEU A 131 0.95 -15.44 -4.49
N HIS A 132 0.35 -14.64 -3.62
CA HIS A 132 -0.83 -13.85 -4.01
C HIS A 132 -0.37 -12.40 -4.00
N ILE A 133 0.49 -12.08 -4.96
CA ILE A 133 0.87 -10.70 -5.27
C ILE A 133 -0.35 -10.13 -6.02
N LEU A 134 -1.07 -9.22 -5.39
CA LEU A 134 -2.06 -8.28 -5.97
C LEU A 134 -3.44 -8.75 -6.49
N ASP A 135 -3.80 -10.03 -6.58
CA ASP A 135 -5.02 -10.38 -7.35
C ASP A 135 -6.36 -10.58 -6.60
N THR A 136 -6.42 -10.64 -5.26
CA THR A 136 -7.69 -11.03 -4.60
C THR A 136 -8.31 -10.01 -3.63
N THR A 137 -7.58 -8.98 -3.21
CA THR A 137 -8.13 -7.94 -2.32
C THR A 137 -8.89 -6.84 -3.05
N CYS A 138 -8.67 -6.68 -4.37
CA CYS A 138 -9.46 -5.78 -5.22
C CYS A 138 -10.86 -6.35 -5.50
N LEU A 139 -11.01 -7.67 -5.68
CA LEU A 139 -12.30 -8.31 -5.98
C LEU A 139 -13.30 -8.27 -4.83
N THR A 140 -12.85 -8.25 -3.57
CA THR A 140 -13.75 -8.12 -2.41
C THR A 140 -14.19 -6.68 -2.13
N CYS A 141 -13.58 -5.68 -2.79
CA CYS A 141 -13.91 -4.26 -2.61
C CYS A 141 -14.65 -3.65 -3.81
N CYS A 142 -14.90 -4.40 -4.89
CA CYS A 142 -15.67 -3.92 -6.03
C CYS A 142 -17.09 -4.53 -6.03
N PRO A 143 -18.14 -3.81 -5.57
CA PRO A 143 -19.50 -4.14 -5.96
C PRO A 143 -19.74 -3.58 -7.38
N LEU A 144 -19.18 -4.24 -8.39
CA LEU A 144 -19.49 -3.96 -9.80
C LEU A 144 -19.99 -5.25 -10.46
N ALA A 145 -21.20 -5.65 -10.07
CA ALA A 145 -22.11 -6.44 -10.90
C ALA A 145 -23.55 -6.24 -10.38
N GLY A 146 -24.39 -5.55 -11.17
CA GLY A 146 -25.84 -5.54 -10.96
C GLY A 146 -26.55 -4.19 -11.00
N ALA A 147 -26.30 -3.36 -12.01
CA ALA A 147 -27.32 -2.43 -12.46
C ALA A 147 -28.31 -3.17 -13.36
N THR A 148 -29.53 -3.42 -12.87
CA THR A 148 -30.71 -3.60 -13.72
C THR A 148 -31.73 -2.55 -13.32
N GLY A 149 -31.94 -1.59 -14.22
CA GLY A 149 -33.06 -0.65 -14.19
C GLY A 149 -34.40 -1.33 -14.53
N PRO A 150 -35.46 -0.54 -14.75
CA PRO A 150 -36.75 -0.69 -14.10
C PRO A 150 -37.67 -1.70 -14.80
N SER A 151 -38.48 -2.42 -14.01
CA SER A 151 -39.65 -3.14 -14.54
C SER A 151 -40.90 -2.68 -13.81
N VAL A 152 -41.76 -2.03 -14.59
CA VAL A 152 -43.14 -1.69 -14.30
C VAL A 152 -43.95 -2.99 -14.31
N HIS A 153 -44.55 -3.35 -13.18
CA HIS A 153 -45.78 -4.13 -13.16
C HIS A 153 -46.50 -3.87 -11.84
N GLY A 154 -47.62 -3.14 -11.93
CA GLY A 154 -48.52 -2.93 -10.80
C GLY A 154 -49.30 -4.20 -10.44
N PRO A 155 -50.04 -4.16 -9.34
CA PRO A 155 -51.31 -4.84 -9.24
C PRO A 155 -52.46 -3.84 -9.11
N ILE A 156 -53.47 -4.11 -9.92
CA ILE A 156 -54.81 -3.54 -9.93
C ILE A 156 -55.57 -3.99 -8.66
N ASP A 157 -56.28 -3.02 -8.07
CA ASP A 157 -57.47 -3.05 -7.23
C ASP A 157 -57.54 -3.91 -5.95
N SER A 158 -57.79 -3.25 -4.81
CA SER A 158 -59.16 -3.05 -4.31
C SER A 158 -59.14 -2.70 -2.82
N ARG A 159 -59.32 -1.41 -2.49
CA ARG A 159 -59.96 -1.05 -1.22
C ARG A 159 -60.62 0.31 -1.32
N THR A 160 -61.94 0.21 -1.41
CA THR A 160 -63.00 1.21 -1.41
C THR A 160 -62.72 2.35 -0.43
N SER A 161 -62.64 3.57 -0.94
CA SER A 161 -63.00 4.77 -0.19
C SER A 161 -64.48 5.07 -0.48
N SER A 162 -65.28 5.27 0.55
CA SER A 162 -66.56 5.96 0.43
C SER A 162 -66.74 6.83 1.67
N PHE A 163 -66.92 8.11 1.36
CA PHE A 163 -67.02 9.28 2.23
C PHE A 163 -68.25 9.27 3.14
N PRO A 164 -68.28 10.16 4.17
CA PRO A 164 -69.50 10.47 4.90
C PRO A 164 -70.46 11.30 4.03
N GLY A 165 -71.76 11.03 4.16
CA GLY A 165 -72.84 11.86 3.60
C GLY A 165 -73.39 12.87 4.62
N PRO A 166 -74.30 13.77 4.17
CA PRO A 166 -74.74 14.97 4.89
C PRO A 166 -75.57 14.71 6.15
#